data_AF-A0A1E8CSC0-F1
#
_entry.id   AF-A0A1E8CSC0-F1
#
_cell.length_a   1.000
_cell.length_b   1.000
_cell.length_c   1.000
_cell.angle_alpha   90.00
_cell.angle_beta   90.00
_cell.angle_gamma   90.00
#
_symmetry.space_group_name_H-M   'P 1'
#
loop_
_entity.id
_entity.type
_entity.pdbx_description
1 polymer ?
#
loop_
_entity_poly.entity_id
_entity_poly.type
_entity_poly.pdbx_seq_one_letter_code
_entity_poly.pdbx_strand_id
1 'polypeptide(L)'
;MKTIDPHRRSLLTMGLAALTATGLGLTLGPAAVASSGTGYVALGDSYSSGTGTRAYIADGTSCQRSTYAYPAIDAASLGLSLTFRACSGATVADVTNTQLSALTVDTGYVTISVGGNDAGFSSVLTTCALPSWLSNCNRAVDQAQATINTIVPGRLSSLYSAIRARAPHAKVIVVGYPRIFNGADCNALTWFSRSEESRLNTTADLLNGRTASAAAAAGFTFVNPTSAFTGHAVCDRVEWLNGLSYPVTESYHPNRTGHANGLVPLTQPVFGLPVALGRASAAAEARSSARSLARDARRWAAADRTVTPKPFVAPDLTTPRAKAAARAAGVDLSSRASIDRADRAFQAKQDAAWAKTR
;
A
#
# COMPACT_ATOMS: atom_id res chain seq x y z
N MET A 1 -7.52 -98.54 -20.68
CA MET A 1 -8.29 -97.73 -21.65
C MET A 1 -7.29 -96.97 -22.51
N LYS A 2 -7.22 -97.35 -23.79
CA LYS A 2 -6.76 -96.61 -24.99
C LYS A 2 -5.49 -95.72 -24.87
N THR A 3 -4.30 -96.15 -25.33
CA THR A 3 -3.78 -96.11 -26.75
C THR A 3 -3.52 -94.67 -27.23
N ILE A 4 -2.41 -94.21 -27.82
CA ILE A 4 -1.38 -94.79 -28.71
C ILE A 4 -0.18 -93.81 -28.77
N ASP A 5 1.02 -94.38 -28.99
CA ASP A 5 2.31 -93.93 -29.61
C ASP A 5 2.23 -92.84 -30.72
N PRO A 6 3.29 -92.41 -31.47
CA PRO A 6 4.76 -92.55 -31.36
C PRO A 6 5.56 -91.27 -31.78
N HIS A 7 6.88 -91.39 -31.91
CA HIS A 7 7.81 -90.68 -32.83
C HIS A 7 8.83 -89.64 -32.27
N ARG A 8 10.07 -90.13 -32.11
CA ARG A 8 11.28 -89.82 -32.92
C ARG A 8 11.55 -88.37 -33.40
N ARG A 9 12.81 -87.98 -33.18
CA ARG A 9 13.78 -87.23 -34.04
C ARG A 9 14.00 -85.72 -33.80
N SER A 10 15.23 -85.47 -33.32
CA SER A 10 16.29 -84.62 -33.91
C SER A 10 16.10 -83.11 -34.15
N LEU A 11 17.07 -82.38 -33.57
CA LEU A 11 17.82 -81.22 -34.10
C LEU A 11 17.06 -79.89 -34.27
N LEU A 12 17.53 -78.83 -33.60
CA LEU A 12 18.20 -77.67 -34.25
C LEU A 12 18.49 -76.55 -33.24
N THR A 13 19.73 -76.09 -33.34
CA THR A 13 20.38 -74.91 -32.75
C THR A 13 19.65 -73.59 -33.03
N MET A 14 19.67 -72.65 -32.07
CA MET A 14 19.63 -71.22 -32.39
C MET A 14 20.28 -70.38 -31.27
N GLY A 15 21.03 -69.37 -31.71
CA GLY A 15 22.13 -68.75 -30.96
C GLY A 15 21.73 -67.67 -29.97
N LEU A 16 22.62 -67.47 -29.01
CA LEU A 16 22.59 -66.39 -28.02
C LEU A 16 23.02 -65.08 -28.72
N ALA A 17 22.07 -64.19 -29.00
CA ALA A 17 22.34 -62.79 -29.30
C ALA A 17 22.30 -61.98 -28.00
N ALA A 18 23.46 -61.56 -27.50
CA ALA A 18 23.56 -60.66 -26.36
C ALA A 18 23.29 -59.22 -26.81
N LEU A 19 22.08 -58.72 -26.54
CA LEU A 19 21.78 -57.28 -26.60
C LEU A 19 22.31 -56.62 -25.32
N THR A 20 23.39 -55.86 -25.44
CA THR A 20 23.87 -54.93 -24.41
C THR A 20 23.05 -53.65 -24.48
N ALA A 21 22.05 -53.53 -23.60
CA ALA A 21 21.30 -52.29 -23.41
C ALA A 21 22.17 -51.28 -22.63
N THR A 22 22.77 -50.31 -23.33
CA THR A 22 23.36 -49.12 -22.72
C THR A 22 22.24 -48.25 -22.14
N GLY A 23 21.98 -48.41 -20.84
CA GLY A 23 21.08 -47.55 -20.08
C GLY A 23 21.67 -46.13 -19.98
N LEU A 24 21.10 -45.20 -20.72
CA LEU A 24 21.37 -43.78 -20.61
C LEU A 24 20.71 -43.28 -19.30
N GLY A 25 21.46 -43.33 -18.20
CA GLY A 25 21.02 -42.79 -16.92
C GLY A 25 20.89 -41.27 -17.03
N LEU A 26 19.68 -40.76 -17.20
CA LEU A 26 19.37 -39.35 -16.92
C LEU A 26 19.55 -39.13 -15.42
N THR A 27 20.72 -38.63 -15.02
CA THR A 27 20.91 -38.04 -13.71
C THR A 27 20.10 -36.74 -13.67
N LEU A 28 18.87 -36.80 -13.14
CA LEU A 28 18.16 -35.62 -12.67
C LEU A 28 19.02 -35.00 -11.57
N GLY A 29 19.82 -33.98 -11.91
CA GLY A 29 20.50 -33.16 -10.93
C GLY A 29 19.47 -32.59 -9.95
N PRO A 30 19.85 -32.33 -8.68
CA PRO A 30 18.94 -31.68 -7.76
C PRO A 30 18.45 -30.39 -8.41
N ALA A 31 17.13 -30.21 -8.48
CA ALA A 31 16.56 -28.92 -8.84
C ALA A 31 17.23 -27.88 -7.93
N ALA A 32 17.92 -26.90 -8.53
CA ALA A 32 18.49 -25.80 -7.78
C ALA A 32 17.33 -25.15 -7.02
N VAL A 33 17.26 -25.40 -5.71
CA VAL A 33 16.37 -24.69 -4.83
C VAL A 33 16.89 -23.26 -4.90
N ALA A 34 16.23 -22.40 -5.66
CA ALA A 34 16.55 -20.98 -5.65
C ALA A 34 16.54 -20.57 -4.17
N SER A 35 17.72 -20.24 -3.64
CA SER A 35 17.83 -19.63 -2.32
C SER A 35 16.82 -18.48 -2.33
N SER A 36 15.75 -18.57 -1.56
CA SER A 36 14.77 -17.49 -1.43
C SER A 36 15.55 -16.26 -1.02
N GLY A 37 15.75 -15.34 -1.97
CA GLY A 37 16.62 -14.19 -1.77
C GLY A 37 16.17 -13.43 -0.53
N THR A 38 17.11 -13.10 0.36
CA THR A 38 16.82 -12.25 1.52
C THR A 38 16.59 -10.78 1.11
N GLY A 39 16.72 -10.48 -0.18
CA GLY A 39 16.44 -9.17 -0.76
C GLY A 39 14.96 -8.81 -0.67
N TYR A 40 14.69 -7.71 0.02
CA TYR A 40 13.35 -7.15 0.21
C TYR A 40 13.31 -5.73 -0.36
N VAL A 41 12.45 -5.48 -1.34
CA VAL A 41 12.23 -4.15 -1.90
C VAL A 41 10.87 -3.61 -1.44
N ALA A 42 10.90 -2.48 -0.73
CA ALA A 42 9.68 -1.79 -0.32
C ALA A 42 9.40 -0.63 -1.29
N LEU A 43 8.39 -0.82 -2.13
CA LEU A 43 7.87 0.17 -3.08
C LEU A 43 6.67 0.89 -2.46
N GLY A 44 6.18 1.92 -3.16
CA GLY A 44 4.89 2.53 -2.89
C GLY A 44 4.95 4.01 -2.54
N ASP A 45 3.89 4.44 -1.89
CA ASP A 45 3.64 5.83 -1.54
C ASP A 45 3.95 6.15 -0.07
N SER A 46 3.30 7.18 0.47
CA SER A 46 3.50 7.68 1.83
C SER A 46 3.13 6.68 2.92
N TYR A 47 2.19 5.77 2.65
CA TYR A 47 1.78 4.72 3.60
C TYR A 47 2.82 3.60 3.71
N SER A 48 3.60 3.36 2.65
CA SER A 48 4.78 2.49 2.71
C SER A 48 6.02 3.24 3.20
N SER A 49 6.20 4.52 2.83
CA SER A 49 7.38 5.30 3.24
C SER A 49 7.40 5.55 4.74
N GLY A 50 6.23 5.66 5.38
CA GLY A 50 6.09 5.98 6.79
C GLY A 50 5.94 7.46 7.07
N THR A 51 5.37 8.22 6.12
CA THR A 51 4.83 9.56 6.41
C THR A 51 3.89 9.45 7.59
N GLY A 52 3.97 10.35 8.57
CA GLY A 52 3.16 10.31 9.79
C GLY A 52 3.89 9.82 11.04
N THR A 53 5.12 9.31 10.87
CA THR A 53 5.94 8.79 11.96
C THR A 53 6.84 9.83 12.65
N ARG A 54 6.87 11.08 12.14
CA ARG A 54 7.65 12.21 12.66
C ARG A 54 9.18 12.01 12.69
N ALA A 55 9.69 10.99 12.00
CA ALA A 55 11.12 10.71 11.94
C ALA A 55 11.47 10.05 10.62
N TYR A 56 12.36 10.69 9.85
CA TYR A 56 12.70 10.29 8.48
C TYR A 56 14.21 10.15 8.31
N ILE A 57 14.63 9.23 7.45
CA ILE A 57 16.04 9.04 7.10
C ILE A 57 16.55 10.24 6.29
N ALA A 58 17.81 10.62 6.50
CA ALA A 58 18.43 11.76 5.82
C ALA A 58 18.97 11.37 4.43
N ASP A 59 18.09 10.99 3.51
CA ASP A 59 18.47 10.55 2.15
C ASP A 59 18.56 11.69 1.12
N GLY A 60 18.27 12.94 1.53
CA GLY A 60 18.35 14.12 0.66
C GLY A 60 17.19 14.24 -0.33
N THR A 61 16.04 13.64 -0.02
CA THR A 61 14.79 13.68 -0.81
C THR A 61 13.60 14.12 0.04
N SER A 62 12.44 14.32 -0.59
CA SER A 62 11.15 14.54 0.07
C SER A 62 10.34 13.25 0.28
N CYS A 63 10.96 12.07 0.11
CA CYS A 63 10.24 10.79 0.13
C CYS A 63 9.72 10.37 1.51
N GLN A 64 10.20 11.01 2.59
CA GLN A 64 9.75 10.73 3.95
C GLN A 64 9.80 9.24 4.30
N ARG A 65 10.94 8.60 4.04
CA ARG A 65 11.19 7.20 4.43
C ARG A 65 11.54 7.12 5.90
N SER A 66 10.85 6.28 6.65
CA SER A 66 10.99 6.18 8.10
C SER A 66 11.43 4.79 8.55
N THR A 67 12.34 4.74 9.52
CA THR A 67 12.67 3.48 10.22
C THR A 67 11.56 3.00 11.16
N TYR A 68 10.51 3.80 11.37
CA TYR A 68 9.28 3.39 12.06
C TYR A 68 8.21 2.85 11.10
N ALA A 69 8.46 2.88 9.79
CA ALA A 69 7.54 2.35 8.79
C ALA A 69 7.52 0.80 8.86
N TYR A 70 6.38 0.21 8.49
CA TYR A 70 6.23 -1.25 8.50
C TYR A 70 7.31 -1.99 7.69
N PRO A 71 7.82 -1.48 6.53
CA PRO A 71 8.88 -2.18 5.81
C PRO A 71 10.18 -2.31 6.60
N ALA A 72 10.56 -1.25 7.32
CA ALA A 72 11.79 -1.26 8.12
C ALA A 72 11.67 -2.23 9.30
N ILE A 73 10.48 -2.28 9.93
CA ILE A 73 10.20 -3.18 11.04
C ILE A 73 10.13 -4.63 10.57
N ASP A 74 9.43 -4.92 9.47
CA ASP A 74 9.34 -6.26 8.88
C ASP A 74 10.71 -6.78 8.47
N ALA A 75 11.53 -5.94 7.82
CA ALA A 75 12.87 -6.32 7.40
C ALA A 75 13.75 -6.72 8.59
N ALA A 76 13.77 -5.90 9.64
CA ALA A 76 14.52 -6.19 10.85
C ALA A 76 14.00 -7.43 11.58
N SER A 77 12.67 -7.58 11.67
CA SER A 77 12.00 -8.72 12.31
C SER A 77 12.32 -10.05 11.65
N LEU A 78 12.42 -10.05 10.31
CA LEU A 78 12.58 -11.25 9.48
C LEU A 78 14.02 -11.47 8.99
N GLY A 79 14.97 -10.61 9.35
CA GLY A 79 16.37 -10.71 8.91
C GLY A 79 16.57 -10.46 7.41
N LEU A 80 15.74 -9.60 6.81
CA LEU A 80 15.79 -9.28 5.38
C LEU A 80 16.66 -8.06 5.08
N SER A 81 17.26 -8.05 3.89
CA SER A 81 18.02 -6.90 3.37
C SER A 81 17.09 -5.93 2.65
N LEU A 82 16.72 -4.84 3.33
CA LEU A 82 15.76 -3.86 2.83
C LEU A 82 16.39 -2.87 1.84
N THR A 83 15.83 -2.79 0.64
CA THR A 83 15.96 -1.67 -0.29
C THR A 83 14.69 -0.82 -0.23
N PHE A 84 14.76 0.34 0.44
CA PHE A 84 13.60 1.16 0.72
C PHE A 84 13.38 2.23 -0.35
N ARG A 85 12.41 2.00 -1.24
CA ARG A 85 12.13 2.87 -2.41
C ARG A 85 10.81 3.63 -2.34
N ALA A 86 9.92 3.27 -1.42
CA ALA A 86 8.66 3.98 -1.22
C ALA A 86 8.91 5.49 -1.04
N CYS A 87 7.99 6.30 -1.54
CA CYS A 87 8.16 7.74 -1.59
C CYS A 87 6.83 8.47 -1.39
N SER A 88 6.78 9.36 -0.41
CA SER A 88 5.61 10.21 -0.17
C SER A 88 5.17 10.98 -1.42
N GLY A 89 3.87 10.91 -1.73
CA GLY A 89 3.27 11.52 -2.92
C GLY A 89 3.29 10.67 -4.20
N ALA A 90 3.94 9.50 -4.19
CA ALA A 90 4.04 8.66 -5.38
C ALA A 90 2.67 8.17 -5.88
N THR A 91 2.43 8.35 -7.17
CA THR A 91 1.38 7.70 -7.96
C THR A 91 1.87 6.37 -8.56
N VAL A 92 0.98 5.60 -9.19
CA VAL A 92 1.36 4.40 -9.94
C VAL A 92 2.41 4.71 -11.03
N ALA A 93 2.28 5.87 -11.69
CA ALA A 93 3.24 6.31 -12.69
C ALA A 93 4.62 6.60 -12.06
N ASP A 94 4.65 7.25 -10.88
CA ASP A 94 5.90 7.52 -10.17
C ASP A 94 6.59 6.23 -9.74
N VAL A 95 5.86 5.25 -9.20
CA VAL A 95 6.44 3.94 -8.85
C VAL A 95 7.07 3.29 -10.08
N THR A 96 6.32 3.27 -11.19
CA THR A 96 6.78 2.68 -12.46
C THR A 96 8.09 3.33 -12.94
N ASN A 97 8.17 4.66 -12.87
CA ASN A 97 9.27 5.42 -13.46
C ASN A 97 10.49 5.55 -12.53
N THR A 98 10.30 5.51 -11.21
CA THR A 98 11.36 5.87 -10.25
C THR A 98 11.76 4.76 -9.29
N GLN A 99 10.87 3.79 -9.02
CA GLN A 99 11.09 2.80 -7.96
C GLN A 99 11.43 1.40 -8.49
N LEU A 100 10.90 1.01 -9.66
CA LEU A 100 11.07 -0.35 -10.20
C LEU A 100 12.53 -0.70 -10.58
N SER A 101 13.40 0.29 -10.76
CA SER A 101 14.82 0.06 -11.05
C SER A 101 15.60 -0.58 -9.90
N ALA A 102 15.00 -0.66 -8.71
CA ALA A 102 15.56 -1.39 -7.57
C ALA A 102 15.25 -2.90 -7.60
N LEU A 103 14.32 -3.35 -8.45
CA LEU A 103 13.97 -4.76 -8.56
C LEU A 103 14.99 -5.48 -9.45
N THR A 104 15.32 -6.70 -9.04
CA THR A 104 16.18 -7.64 -9.78
C THR A 104 15.56 -9.04 -9.77
N VAL A 105 16.11 -9.94 -10.59
CA VAL A 105 15.69 -11.35 -10.60
C VAL A 105 15.90 -12.06 -9.26
N ASP A 106 16.83 -11.57 -8.44
CA ASP A 106 17.16 -12.09 -7.11
C ASP A 106 16.30 -11.48 -5.98
N THR A 107 15.42 -10.53 -6.30
CA THR A 107 14.50 -9.97 -5.31
C THR A 107 13.55 -11.06 -4.81
N GLY A 108 13.60 -11.38 -3.51
CA GLY A 108 12.76 -12.41 -2.91
C GLY A 108 11.40 -11.88 -2.43
N TYR A 109 11.36 -10.62 -1.98
CA TYR A 109 10.16 -10.03 -1.40
C TYR A 109 9.93 -8.62 -1.89
N VAL A 110 8.65 -8.28 -2.12
CA VAL A 110 8.21 -6.92 -2.44
C VAL A 110 7.00 -6.58 -1.61
N THR A 111 6.97 -5.39 -1.01
CA THR A 111 5.73 -4.80 -0.47
C THR A 111 5.41 -3.51 -1.21
N ILE A 112 4.12 -3.22 -1.40
CA ILE A 112 3.69 -1.99 -2.06
C ILE A 112 2.31 -1.50 -1.58
N SER A 113 2.20 -0.24 -1.18
CA SER A 113 0.94 0.54 -1.22
C SER A 113 1.03 1.60 -2.30
N VAL A 114 0.06 1.65 -3.23
CA VAL A 114 -0.02 2.74 -4.22
C VAL A 114 -1.46 2.86 -4.73
N GLY A 115 -1.81 4.00 -5.34
CA GLY A 115 -3.11 4.26 -5.96
C GLY A 115 -3.95 5.31 -5.24
N GLY A 116 -3.67 5.61 -3.96
CA GLY A 116 -4.36 6.69 -3.24
C GLY A 116 -4.09 8.06 -3.87
N ASN A 117 -2.84 8.33 -4.26
CA ASN A 117 -2.46 9.56 -4.94
C ASN A 117 -3.04 9.66 -6.36
N ASP A 118 -3.19 8.54 -7.08
CA ASP A 118 -3.85 8.49 -8.38
C ASP A 118 -5.33 8.89 -8.29
N ALA A 119 -6.01 8.45 -7.23
CA ALA A 119 -7.38 8.84 -6.91
C ALA A 119 -7.50 10.27 -6.35
N GLY A 120 -6.38 10.97 -6.13
CA GLY A 120 -6.36 12.33 -5.59
C GLY A 120 -6.78 12.44 -4.12
N PHE A 121 -6.65 11.37 -3.33
CA PHE A 121 -7.21 11.30 -1.97
C PHE A 121 -6.82 12.48 -1.07
N SER A 122 -5.58 12.96 -1.15
CA SER A 122 -5.12 14.13 -0.40
C SER A 122 -5.88 15.42 -0.77
N SER A 123 -6.18 15.62 -2.05
CA SER A 123 -7.01 16.73 -2.54
C SER A 123 -8.47 16.59 -2.10
N VAL A 124 -8.98 15.36 -2.08
CA VAL A 124 -10.32 15.06 -1.56
C VAL A 124 -10.40 15.41 -0.08
N LEU A 125 -9.46 14.92 0.74
CA LEU A 125 -9.39 15.24 2.17
C LEU A 125 -9.27 16.74 2.41
N THR A 126 -8.40 17.43 1.66
CA THR A 126 -8.26 18.91 1.72
C THR A 126 -9.58 19.61 1.41
N THR A 127 -10.32 19.13 0.41
CA THR A 127 -11.61 19.70 0.02
C THR A 127 -12.69 19.45 1.09
N CYS A 128 -12.76 18.24 1.62
CA CYS A 128 -13.73 17.83 2.62
C CYS A 128 -13.44 18.39 4.02
N ALA A 129 -12.19 18.78 4.30
CA ALA A 129 -11.84 19.45 5.55
C ALA A 129 -12.31 20.91 5.61
N LEU A 130 -12.57 21.55 4.46
CA LEU A 130 -13.09 22.91 4.39
C LEU A 130 -14.57 22.95 4.78
N PRO A 131 -15.08 24.06 5.33
CA PRO A 131 -16.50 24.23 5.56
C PRO A 131 -17.32 24.01 4.28
N SER A 132 -18.49 23.39 4.42
CA SER A 132 -19.43 23.07 3.34
C SER A 132 -19.94 24.26 2.52
N TRP A 133 -19.85 25.48 3.05
CA TRP A 133 -20.18 26.69 2.31
C TRP A 133 -19.03 27.19 1.41
N LEU A 134 -17.83 26.60 1.53
CA LEU A 134 -16.62 26.93 0.77
C LEU A 134 -16.20 25.81 -0.20
N SER A 135 -16.64 24.58 0.05
CA SER A 135 -16.24 23.37 -0.69
C SER A 135 -17.44 22.51 -1.09
N ASN A 136 -17.18 21.47 -1.87
CA ASN A 136 -18.15 20.44 -2.22
C ASN A 136 -17.44 19.09 -2.12
N CYS A 137 -17.46 18.50 -0.92
CA CYS A 137 -16.84 17.21 -0.64
C CYS A 137 -17.48 16.10 -1.47
N ASN A 138 -18.80 16.13 -1.64
CA ASN A 138 -19.54 15.13 -2.39
C ASN A 138 -19.00 14.98 -3.82
N ARG A 139 -18.82 16.10 -4.52
CA ARG A 139 -18.26 16.13 -5.87
C ARG A 139 -16.82 15.63 -5.89
N ALA A 140 -16.00 16.00 -4.91
CA ALA A 140 -14.61 15.54 -4.82
C ALA A 140 -14.54 14.01 -4.62
N VAL A 141 -15.40 13.47 -3.75
CA VAL A 141 -15.52 12.02 -3.54
C VAL A 141 -16.02 11.32 -4.80
N ASP A 142 -17.06 11.83 -5.47
CA ASP A 142 -17.58 11.23 -6.70
C ASP A 142 -16.50 11.14 -7.79
N GLN A 143 -15.70 12.19 -7.95
CA GLN A 143 -14.58 12.21 -8.89
C GLN A 143 -13.51 11.18 -8.53
N ALA A 144 -13.14 11.07 -7.26
CA ALA A 144 -12.18 10.06 -6.81
C ALA A 144 -12.70 8.65 -7.03
N GLN A 145 -13.97 8.38 -6.70
CA GLN A 145 -14.60 7.08 -6.95
C GLN A 145 -14.65 6.74 -8.44
N ALA A 146 -14.91 7.72 -9.31
CA ALA A 146 -14.85 7.53 -10.76
C ALA A 146 -13.43 7.14 -11.20
N THR A 147 -12.39 7.85 -10.74
CA THR A 147 -10.99 7.51 -11.02
C THR A 147 -10.61 6.13 -10.50
N ILE A 148 -11.04 5.76 -9.28
CA ILE A 148 -10.79 4.44 -8.69
C ILE A 148 -11.45 3.33 -9.53
N ASN A 149 -12.65 3.57 -10.07
CA ASN A 149 -13.35 2.58 -10.88
C ASN A 149 -12.81 2.46 -12.30
N THR A 150 -12.33 3.56 -12.90
CA THR A 150 -12.08 3.61 -14.35
C THR A 150 -10.61 3.67 -14.73
N ILE A 151 -9.74 4.22 -13.87
CA ILE A 151 -8.33 4.49 -14.20
C ILE A 151 -7.39 3.60 -13.38
N VAL A 152 -7.60 3.54 -12.07
CA VAL A 152 -6.71 2.82 -11.14
C VAL A 152 -6.51 1.34 -11.52
N PRO A 153 -7.54 0.55 -11.90
CA PRO A 153 -7.35 -0.87 -12.16
C PRO A 153 -6.38 -1.15 -13.32
N GLY A 154 -6.50 -0.40 -14.42
CA GLY A 154 -5.61 -0.54 -15.57
C GLY A 154 -4.16 -0.15 -15.24
N ARG A 155 -3.98 0.92 -14.46
CA ARG A 155 -2.65 1.34 -13.99
C ARG A 155 -2.00 0.29 -13.09
N LEU A 156 -2.75 -0.23 -12.12
CA LEU A 156 -2.26 -1.28 -11.21
C LEU A 156 -1.92 -2.55 -11.98
N SER A 157 -2.75 -2.97 -12.93
CA SER A 157 -2.46 -4.13 -13.79
C SER A 157 -1.12 -3.99 -14.51
N SER A 158 -0.87 -2.84 -15.15
CA SER A 158 0.39 -2.58 -15.84
C SER A 158 1.59 -2.56 -14.89
N LEU A 159 1.45 -1.91 -13.73
CA LEU A 159 2.49 -1.86 -12.71
C LEU A 159 2.82 -3.26 -12.17
N TYR A 160 1.81 -4.07 -11.87
CA TYR A 160 2.00 -5.41 -11.30
C TYR A 160 2.64 -6.36 -12.30
N SER A 161 2.26 -6.30 -13.58
CA SER A 161 2.97 -6.99 -14.66
C SER A 161 4.43 -6.54 -14.75
N ALA A 162 4.71 -5.24 -14.63
CA ALA A 162 6.07 -4.70 -14.66
C ALA A 162 6.93 -5.12 -13.46
N ILE A 163 6.32 -5.28 -12.27
CA ILE A 163 6.97 -5.86 -11.08
C ILE A 163 7.29 -7.33 -11.33
N ARG A 164 6.31 -8.13 -11.77
CA ARG A 164 6.52 -9.57 -12.03
C ARG A 164 7.60 -9.81 -13.09
N ALA A 165 7.66 -8.99 -14.14
CA ALA A 165 8.69 -9.11 -15.16
C ALA A 165 10.12 -8.86 -14.64
N ARG A 166 10.28 -7.95 -13.66
CA ARG A 166 11.59 -7.60 -13.08
C ARG A 166 12.01 -8.51 -11.93
N ALA A 167 11.05 -9.00 -11.16
CA ALA A 167 11.24 -9.87 -10.01
C ALA A 167 10.35 -11.12 -10.14
N PRO A 168 10.65 -12.02 -11.11
CA PRO A 168 9.79 -13.16 -11.45
C PRO A 168 9.53 -14.10 -10.28
N HIS A 169 10.48 -14.22 -9.35
CA HIS A 169 10.40 -15.12 -8.20
C HIS A 169 9.95 -14.44 -6.90
N ALA A 170 9.78 -13.11 -6.90
CA ALA A 170 9.42 -12.39 -5.69
C ALA A 170 8.02 -12.77 -5.20
N LYS A 171 7.89 -12.89 -3.88
CA LYS A 171 6.60 -12.82 -3.19
C LYS A 171 6.21 -11.36 -3.05
N VAL A 172 5.14 -10.96 -3.73
CA VAL A 172 4.66 -9.58 -3.75
C VAL A 172 3.43 -9.44 -2.85
N ILE A 173 3.52 -8.50 -1.91
CA ILE A 173 2.51 -8.19 -0.91
C ILE A 173 2.00 -6.78 -1.17
N VAL A 174 0.75 -6.68 -1.63
CA VAL A 174 0.07 -5.42 -1.86
C VAL A 174 -0.67 -5.02 -0.59
N VAL A 175 -0.37 -3.83 -0.07
CA VAL A 175 -0.92 -3.33 1.19
C VAL A 175 -2.00 -2.31 0.89
N GLY A 176 -3.21 -2.52 1.42
CA GLY A 176 -4.33 -1.58 1.32
C GLY A 176 -4.21 -0.37 2.24
N TYR A 177 -5.27 0.42 2.31
CA TYR A 177 -5.38 1.61 3.17
C TYR A 177 -6.45 1.41 4.26
N PRO A 178 -6.23 1.86 5.50
CA PRO A 178 -7.24 1.78 6.55
C PRO A 178 -8.38 2.77 6.28
N ARG A 179 -9.50 2.57 6.99
CA ARG A 179 -10.51 3.62 7.15
C ARG A 179 -9.94 4.72 8.04
N ILE A 180 -10.12 5.96 7.63
CA ILE A 180 -9.47 7.11 8.29
C ILE A 180 -10.30 7.61 9.48
N PHE A 181 -11.62 7.53 9.37
CA PHE A 181 -12.53 8.29 10.24
C PHE A 181 -13.43 7.38 11.08
N ASN A 182 -13.80 7.84 12.28
CA ASN A 182 -14.70 7.13 13.19
C ASN A 182 -16.15 7.67 13.22
N GLY A 183 -16.47 8.72 12.45
CA GLY A 183 -17.79 9.34 12.40
C GLY A 183 -17.91 10.63 13.23
N ALA A 184 -16.79 11.19 13.70
CA ALA A 184 -16.70 12.44 14.45
C ALA A 184 -15.40 13.21 14.14
N ASP A 185 -15.53 14.51 13.85
CA ASP A 185 -14.40 15.42 13.72
C ASP A 185 -14.03 16.03 15.08
N CYS A 186 -12.84 15.72 15.57
CA CYS A 186 -12.25 16.26 16.81
C CYS A 186 -11.15 17.30 16.54
N ASN A 187 -10.85 17.61 15.27
CA ASN A 187 -9.83 18.57 14.90
C ASN A 187 -10.44 19.98 14.77
N ALA A 188 -9.94 20.91 15.58
CA ALA A 188 -10.52 22.25 15.68
C ALA A 188 -10.45 23.10 14.39
N LEU A 189 -9.65 22.72 13.39
CA LEU A 189 -9.47 23.49 12.16
C LEU A 189 -9.98 22.74 10.91
N THR A 190 -10.85 21.77 11.10
CA THR A 190 -11.54 21.03 10.03
C THR A 190 -13.04 20.99 10.29
N TRP A 191 -13.79 20.63 9.23
CA TRP A 191 -15.25 20.58 9.22
C TRP A 191 -15.76 19.29 8.57
N PHE A 192 -15.13 18.15 8.85
CA PHE A 192 -15.65 16.89 8.36
C PHE A 192 -16.99 16.58 9.02
N SER A 193 -18.01 16.33 8.21
CA SER A 193 -19.28 15.82 8.70
C SER A 193 -19.28 14.29 8.76
N ARG A 194 -20.13 13.72 9.62
CA ARG A 194 -20.29 12.25 9.71
C ARG A 194 -20.63 11.60 8.37
N SER A 195 -21.43 12.25 7.52
CA SER A 195 -21.78 11.73 6.21
C SER A 195 -20.59 11.76 5.25
N GLU A 196 -19.79 12.83 5.23
CA GLU A 196 -18.55 12.92 4.45
C GLU A 196 -17.53 11.87 4.92
N GLU A 197 -17.33 11.72 6.23
CA GLU A 197 -16.45 10.68 6.80
C GLU A 197 -16.86 9.27 6.38
N SER A 198 -18.17 8.97 6.43
CA SER A 198 -18.70 7.69 5.93
C SER A 198 -18.41 7.49 4.45
N ARG A 199 -18.57 8.53 3.62
CA ARG A 199 -18.25 8.49 2.19
C ARG A 199 -16.75 8.30 1.93
N LEU A 200 -15.89 8.95 2.69
CA LEU A 200 -14.44 8.83 2.59
C LEU A 200 -14.00 7.40 2.94
N ASN A 201 -14.55 6.82 4.01
CA ASN A 201 -14.31 5.42 4.39
C ASN A 201 -14.80 4.44 3.31
N THR A 202 -15.99 4.64 2.75
CA THR A 202 -16.48 3.83 1.61
C THR A 202 -15.58 3.95 0.39
N THR A 203 -14.97 5.12 0.16
CA THR A 203 -14.03 5.34 -0.94
C THR A 203 -12.70 4.62 -0.70
N ALA A 204 -12.23 4.55 0.55
CA ALA A 204 -11.08 3.73 0.91
C ALA A 204 -11.36 2.23 0.71
N ASP A 205 -12.55 1.76 1.11
CA ASP A 205 -12.98 0.38 0.87
C ASP A 205 -13.08 0.06 -0.63
N LEU A 206 -13.57 1.01 -1.45
CA LEU A 206 -13.61 0.87 -2.90
C LEU A 206 -12.20 0.74 -3.49
N LEU A 207 -11.25 1.60 -3.08
CA LEU A 207 -9.87 1.52 -3.52
C LEU A 207 -9.22 0.18 -3.13
N ASN A 208 -9.45 -0.27 -1.89
CA ASN A 208 -9.00 -1.57 -1.43
C ASN A 208 -9.59 -2.71 -2.27
N GLY A 209 -10.88 -2.66 -2.58
CA GLY A 209 -11.53 -3.66 -3.44
C GLY A 209 -10.88 -3.74 -4.83
N ARG A 210 -10.67 -2.60 -5.49
CA ARG A 210 -10.01 -2.56 -6.81
C ARG A 210 -8.56 -3.01 -6.75
N THR A 211 -7.85 -2.63 -5.70
CA THR A 211 -6.45 -3.03 -5.47
C THR A 211 -6.34 -4.53 -5.21
N ALA A 212 -7.23 -5.09 -4.40
CA ALA A 212 -7.29 -6.53 -4.12
C ALA A 212 -7.56 -7.34 -5.39
N SER A 213 -8.52 -6.91 -6.22
CA SER A 213 -8.79 -7.57 -7.51
C SER A 213 -7.57 -7.54 -8.43
N ALA A 214 -6.89 -6.39 -8.55
CA ALA A 214 -5.69 -6.28 -9.37
C ALA A 214 -4.53 -7.14 -8.83
N ALA A 215 -4.34 -7.19 -7.51
CA ALA A 215 -3.33 -8.01 -6.88
C ALA A 215 -3.59 -9.51 -7.12
N ALA A 216 -4.84 -9.96 -6.93
CA ALA A 216 -5.24 -11.34 -7.18
C ALA A 216 -5.02 -11.74 -8.64
N ALA A 217 -5.37 -10.87 -9.60
CA ALA A 217 -5.15 -11.11 -11.03
C ALA A 217 -3.67 -11.25 -11.39
N ALA A 218 -2.76 -10.59 -10.65
CA ALA A 218 -1.32 -10.70 -10.82
C ALA A 218 -0.68 -11.87 -10.02
N GLY A 219 -1.48 -12.65 -9.28
CA GLY A 219 -0.98 -13.69 -8.37
C GLY A 219 -0.24 -13.14 -7.16
N PHE A 220 -0.53 -11.89 -6.76
CA PHE A 220 0.03 -11.23 -5.58
C PHE A 220 -0.90 -11.39 -4.39
N THR A 221 -0.35 -11.30 -3.17
CA THR A 221 -1.18 -11.32 -1.95
C THR A 221 -1.59 -9.90 -1.58
N PHE A 222 -2.88 -9.67 -1.34
CA PHE A 222 -3.38 -8.41 -0.79
C PHE A 222 -3.58 -8.52 0.72
N VAL A 223 -3.15 -7.52 1.48
CA VAL A 223 -3.44 -7.38 2.91
C VAL A 223 -4.33 -6.17 3.15
N ASN A 224 -5.46 -6.38 3.83
CA ASN A 224 -6.45 -5.34 4.07
C ASN A 224 -6.36 -4.81 5.52
N PRO A 225 -5.95 -3.54 5.73
CA PRO A 225 -5.88 -2.97 7.07
C PRO A 225 -7.21 -2.50 7.66
N THR A 226 -8.31 -2.50 6.90
CA THR A 226 -9.61 -1.95 7.34
C THR A 226 -10.06 -2.50 8.71
N SER A 227 -10.03 -3.81 8.91
CA SER A 227 -10.49 -4.42 10.17
C SER A 227 -9.53 -4.16 11.33
N ALA A 228 -8.23 -4.27 11.09
CA ALA A 228 -7.20 -4.06 12.12
C ALA A 228 -7.21 -2.64 12.71
N PHE A 229 -7.58 -1.64 11.91
CA PHE A 229 -7.64 -0.24 12.33
C PHE A 229 -8.99 0.16 12.97
N THR A 230 -9.94 -0.76 13.12
CA THR A 230 -11.22 -0.47 13.79
C THR A 230 -10.98 -0.13 15.26
N GLY A 231 -11.47 1.02 15.72
CA GLY A 231 -11.21 1.56 17.07
C GLY A 231 -9.88 2.30 17.20
N HIS A 232 -9.18 2.51 16.08
CA HIS A 232 -7.92 3.24 15.99
C HIS A 232 -7.90 4.28 14.86
N ALA A 233 -9.07 4.69 14.36
CA ALA A 233 -9.21 5.76 13.39
C ALA A 233 -8.87 7.12 14.01
N VAL A 234 -8.83 8.16 13.19
CA VAL A 234 -8.75 9.55 13.67
C VAL A 234 -9.91 9.80 14.63
N CYS A 235 -9.62 10.49 15.74
CA CYS A 235 -10.51 10.79 16.85
C CYS A 235 -10.93 9.61 17.74
N ASP A 236 -10.39 8.40 17.52
CA ASP A 236 -10.53 7.31 18.49
C ASP A 236 -9.63 7.54 19.72
N ARG A 237 -9.94 6.88 20.85
CA ARG A 237 -9.17 7.03 22.09
C ARG A 237 -7.69 6.67 21.95
N VAL A 238 -7.38 5.68 21.09
CA VAL A 238 -6.01 5.29 20.76
C VAL A 238 -5.85 5.37 19.25
N GLU A 239 -5.49 6.53 18.75
CA GLU A 239 -5.35 6.73 17.30
C GLU A 239 -4.12 5.99 16.76
N TRP A 240 -4.29 5.28 15.65
CA TRP A 240 -3.19 4.75 14.83
C TRP A 240 -2.94 5.61 13.60
N LEU A 241 -3.81 6.60 13.36
CA LEU A 241 -3.72 7.57 12.28
C LEU A 241 -3.61 8.96 12.90
N ASN A 242 -2.78 9.83 12.32
CA ASN A 242 -2.79 11.24 12.69
C ASN A 242 -4.09 11.89 12.16
N GLY A 243 -4.79 12.68 12.97
CA GLY A 243 -5.75 13.66 12.44
C GLY A 243 -5.04 14.82 11.74
N LEU A 244 -5.68 16.00 11.72
CA LEU A 244 -4.95 17.24 11.41
C LEU A 244 -3.76 17.38 12.38
N SER A 245 -2.55 17.42 11.84
CA SER A 245 -1.33 17.33 12.64
C SER A 245 -0.32 18.42 12.29
N TYR A 246 0.69 18.57 13.15
CA TYR A 246 1.91 19.31 12.85
C TYR A 246 3.09 18.33 12.84
N PRO A 247 3.84 18.23 11.73
CA PRO A 247 3.69 18.97 10.47
C PRO A 247 2.45 18.56 9.66
N VAL A 248 1.82 19.51 8.94
CA VAL A 248 0.55 19.29 8.21
C VAL A 248 0.66 18.18 7.16
N THR A 249 1.86 18.00 6.59
CA THR A 249 2.17 16.95 5.62
C THR A 249 1.97 15.52 6.13
N GLU A 250 1.87 15.33 7.46
CA GLU A 250 1.68 14.04 8.12
C GLU A 250 0.22 13.71 8.43
N SER A 251 -0.70 14.64 8.16
CA SER A 251 -2.12 14.48 8.49
C SER A 251 -2.73 13.28 7.74
N TYR A 252 -3.59 12.53 8.42
CA TYR A 252 -4.30 11.35 7.91
C TYR A 252 -3.40 10.19 7.47
N HIS A 253 -2.19 10.09 8.03
CA HIS A 253 -1.29 8.96 7.81
C HIS A 253 -1.11 8.12 9.07
N PRO A 254 -0.71 6.83 8.94
CA PRO A 254 -0.38 6.00 10.09
C PRO A 254 0.73 6.62 10.93
N ASN A 255 0.51 6.69 12.23
CA ASN A 255 1.55 7.06 13.18
C ASN A 255 2.43 5.83 13.50
N ARG A 256 3.42 5.99 14.39
CA ARG A 256 4.34 4.89 14.76
C ARG A 256 3.59 3.66 15.28
N THR A 257 2.52 3.85 16.05
CA THR A 257 1.69 2.78 16.58
C THR A 257 0.92 2.10 15.45
N GLY A 258 0.34 2.86 14.51
CA GLY A 258 -0.34 2.30 13.35
C GLY A 258 0.56 1.45 12.45
N HIS A 259 1.81 1.84 12.26
CA HIS A 259 2.78 0.99 11.58
C HIS A 259 3.11 -0.29 12.37
N ALA A 260 3.50 -0.15 13.64
CA ALA A 260 4.00 -1.27 14.44
C ALA A 260 2.91 -2.27 14.85
N ASN A 261 1.70 -1.80 15.10
CA ASN A 261 0.60 -2.59 15.67
C ASN A 261 -0.58 -2.77 14.69
N GLY A 262 -0.69 -1.94 13.66
CA GLY A 262 -1.69 -2.10 12.61
C GLY A 262 -1.14 -2.83 11.39
N LEU A 263 -0.10 -2.29 10.77
CA LEU A 263 0.40 -2.80 9.48
C LEU A 263 1.30 -4.03 9.62
N VAL A 264 2.31 -4.00 10.51
CA VAL A 264 3.25 -5.12 10.71
C VAL A 264 2.53 -6.46 11.02
N PRO A 265 1.52 -6.52 11.91
CA PRO A 265 0.81 -7.78 12.16
C PRO A 265 0.06 -8.34 10.94
N LEU A 266 -0.24 -7.51 9.95
CA LEU A 266 -0.90 -7.92 8.71
C LEU A 266 0.11 -8.33 7.64
N THR A 267 1.22 -7.60 7.50
CA THR A 267 2.22 -7.85 6.46
C THR A 267 3.16 -8.99 6.83
N GLN A 268 3.69 -9.01 8.05
CA GLN A 268 4.74 -9.92 8.49
C GLN A 268 4.40 -11.41 8.28
N PRO A 269 3.20 -11.92 8.66
CA PRO A 269 2.86 -13.34 8.45
C PRO A 269 2.87 -13.73 6.97
N VAL A 270 2.56 -12.79 6.07
CA VAL A 270 2.49 -13.04 4.64
C VAL A 270 3.87 -13.25 4.03
N PHE A 271 4.97 -12.85 4.67
CA PHE A 271 6.31 -13.23 4.17
C PHE A 271 6.54 -14.75 4.24
N GLY A 272 5.89 -15.46 5.17
CA GLY A 272 6.08 -16.90 5.37
C GLY A 272 7.47 -17.25 5.92
N LEU A 273 8.08 -16.32 6.64
CA LEU A 273 9.40 -16.47 7.26
C LEU A 273 9.28 -16.56 8.78
N PRO A 274 10.20 -17.27 9.46
CA PRO A 274 10.28 -17.24 10.91
C PRO A 274 10.66 -15.84 11.39
N VAL A 275 10.13 -15.47 12.55
CA VAL A 275 10.48 -14.21 13.23
C VAL A 275 11.85 -14.38 13.89
N ALA A 276 12.85 -13.64 13.42
CA ALA A 276 14.20 -13.63 13.98
C ALA A 276 14.29 -12.71 15.20
N LEU A 277 13.56 -11.59 15.19
CA LEU A 277 13.52 -10.62 16.29
C LEU A 277 12.09 -10.32 16.72
N GLY A 278 11.84 -10.33 18.04
CA GLY A 278 10.58 -9.83 18.60
C GLY A 278 10.38 -8.33 18.26
N ARG A 279 9.12 -7.87 18.23
CA ARG A 279 8.74 -6.54 17.71
C ARG A 279 9.53 -5.37 18.31
N ALA A 280 9.80 -5.38 19.61
CA ALA A 280 10.56 -4.32 20.27
C ALA A 280 12.03 -4.27 19.78
N SER A 281 12.67 -5.43 19.68
CA SER A 281 14.04 -5.58 19.16
C SER A 281 14.10 -5.25 17.66
N ALA A 282 13.14 -5.72 16.88
CA ALA A 282 13.01 -5.38 15.46
C ALA A 282 12.86 -3.86 15.26
N ALA A 283 12.04 -3.19 16.07
CA ALA A 283 11.91 -1.74 15.99
C ALA A 283 13.20 -1.02 16.40
N ALA A 284 13.98 -1.53 17.37
CA ALA A 284 15.28 -0.98 17.74
C ALA A 284 16.30 -1.14 16.60
N GLU A 285 16.34 -2.30 15.97
CA GLU A 285 17.23 -2.59 14.84
C GLU A 285 16.84 -1.80 13.58
N ALA A 286 15.55 -1.68 13.28
CA ALA A 286 15.07 -0.81 12.22
C ALA A 286 15.58 0.63 12.41
N ARG A 287 15.56 1.15 13.65
CA ARG A 287 16.09 2.49 13.98
C ARG A 287 17.61 2.57 13.82
N SER A 288 18.36 1.54 14.22
CA SER A 288 19.83 1.50 14.06
C SER A 288 20.25 1.56 12.58
N SER A 289 19.42 1.02 11.69
CA SER A 289 19.64 1.00 10.23
C SER A 289 19.44 2.34 9.50
N ALA A 290 19.03 3.41 10.19
CA ALA A 290 18.69 4.69 9.55
C ALA A 290 19.80 5.24 8.63
N ARG A 291 21.07 5.14 9.06
CA ARG A 291 22.22 5.63 8.28
C ARG A 291 22.54 4.77 7.07
N SER A 292 22.40 3.44 7.16
CA SER A 292 22.61 2.55 6.01
C SER A 292 21.50 2.76 4.98
N LEU A 293 20.24 2.75 5.41
CA LEU A 293 19.09 3.00 4.53
C LEU A 293 19.20 4.36 3.83
N ALA A 294 19.63 5.41 4.53
CA ALA A 294 19.86 6.73 3.92
C ALA A 294 20.95 6.69 2.83
N ARG A 295 22.07 6.00 3.08
CA ARG A 295 23.15 5.86 2.10
C ARG A 295 22.70 5.09 0.86
N ASP A 296 21.93 4.02 1.05
CA ASP A 296 21.45 3.21 -0.07
C ASP A 296 20.39 3.96 -0.89
N ALA A 297 19.42 4.60 -0.23
CA ALA A 297 18.39 5.40 -0.90
C ALA A 297 18.96 6.53 -1.77
N ARG A 298 20.10 7.13 -1.37
CA ARG A 298 20.75 8.21 -2.14
C ARG A 298 21.15 7.81 -3.56
N ARG A 299 21.34 6.52 -3.85
CA ARG A 299 21.65 6.01 -5.20
C ARG A 299 20.55 6.39 -6.21
N TRP A 300 19.33 6.61 -5.75
CA TRP A 300 18.18 6.98 -6.57
C TRP A 300 17.63 8.37 -6.27
N ALA A 301 18.33 9.19 -5.48
CA ALA A 301 17.82 10.49 -5.04
C ALA A 301 17.45 11.42 -6.20
N ALA A 302 18.14 11.32 -7.34
CA ALA A 302 17.80 12.10 -8.53
C ALA A 302 16.42 11.72 -9.10
N ALA A 303 16.11 10.43 -9.22
CA ALA A 303 14.82 9.95 -9.67
C ALA A 303 13.72 10.28 -8.65
N ASP A 304 14.01 10.08 -7.36
CA ASP A 304 13.09 10.33 -6.26
C ASP A 304 12.67 11.80 -6.14
N ARG A 305 13.56 12.75 -6.46
CA ARG A 305 13.24 14.18 -6.45
C ARG A 305 12.24 14.59 -7.54
N THR A 306 11.95 13.73 -8.51
CA THR A 306 10.91 13.99 -9.50
C THR A 306 9.50 13.67 -8.95
N VAL A 307 9.41 12.88 -7.87
CA VAL A 307 8.13 12.59 -7.21
C VAL A 307 7.63 13.84 -6.50
N THR A 308 6.49 14.34 -6.95
CA THR A 308 5.87 15.55 -6.40
C THR A 308 5.09 15.21 -5.13
N PRO A 309 5.39 15.82 -3.97
CA PRO A 309 4.61 15.63 -2.76
C PRO A 309 3.13 15.95 -2.97
N LYS A 310 2.25 15.16 -2.35
CA LYS A 310 0.79 15.36 -2.36
C LYS A 310 0.25 15.59 -0.94
N PRO A 311 0.74 16.61 -0.20
CA PRO A 311 0.35 16.78 1.20
C PRO A 311 -1.10 17.25 1.32
N PHE A 312 -1.73 16.87 2.44
CA PHE A 312 -2.95 17.53 2.87
C PHE A 312 -2.67 19.02 3.09
N VAL A 313 -3.62 19.89 2.78
CA VAL A 313 -3.54 21.33 3.05
C VAL A 313 -4.59 21.69 4.09
N ALA A 314 -4.16 22.28 5.20
CA ALA A 314 -5.07 22.72 6.24
C ALA A 314 -6.01 23.82 5.71
N PRO A 315 -7.29 23.82 6.12
CA PRO A 315 -8.22 24.91 5.82
C PRO A 315 -7.65 26.30 6.18
N ASP A 316 -7.64 27.20 5.20
CA ASP A 316 -7.27 28.61 5.38
C ASP A 316 -8.44 29.52 5.01
N LEU A 317 -9.17 29.97 6.03
CA LEU A 317 -10.31 30.87 5.87
C LEU A 317 -9.90 32.34 5.68
N THR A 318 -8.60 32.66 5.71
CA THR A 318 -8.09 34.02 5.52
C THR A 318 -7.88 34.37 4.03
N THR A 319 -7.90 33.37 3.14
CA THR A 319 -7.73 33.56 1.70
C THR A 319 -8.81 34.47 1.09
N PRO A 320 -8.51 35.21 -0.01
CA PRO A 320 -9.51 36.02 -0.71
C PRO A 320 -10.74 35.22 -1.15
N ARG A 321 -10.53 33.98 -1.61
CA ARG A 321 -11.61 33.06 -1.99
C ARG A 321 -12.51 32.71 -0.80
N ALA A 322 -11.94 32.34 0.34
CA ALA A 322 -12.71 32.02 1.54
C ALA A 322 -13.51 33.23 2.04
N LYS A 323 -12.89 34.42 2.08
CA LYS A 323 -13.56 35.68 2.44
C LYS A 323 -14.72 36.02 1.50
N ALA A 324 -14.56 35.80 0.20
CA ALA A 324 -15.63 36.04 -0.78
C ALA A 324 -16.79 35.05 -0.62
N ALA A 325 -16.50 33.76 -0.47
CA ALA A 325 -17.51 32.73 -0.24
C ALA A 325 -18.27 32.97 1.08
N ALA A 326 -17.57 33.36 2.14
CA ALA A 326 -18.17 33.69 3.42
C ALA A 326 -19.15 34.86 3.30
N ARG A 327 -18.76 35.95 2.62
CA ARG A 327 -19.68 37.08 2.34
C ARG A 327 -20.91 36.64 1.56
N ALA A 328 -20.73 35.82 0.52
CA ALA A 328 -21.83 35.31 -0.29
C ALA A 328 -22.79 34.40 0.51
N ALA A 329 -22.26 33.66 1.47
CA ALA A 329 -23.01 32.76 2.33
C ALA A 329 -23.53 33.42 3.63
N GLY A 330 -23.27 34.72 3.86
CA GLY A 330 -23.66 35.41 5.09
C GLY A 330 -22.92 34.92 6.35
N VAL A 331 -21.67 34.48 6.20
CA VAL A 331 -20.84 33.92 7.28
C VAL A 331 -19.91 34.98 7.85
N ASP A 332 -20.02 35.23 9.15
CA ASP A 332 -19.03 36.00 9.90
C ASP A 332 -17.83 35.12 10.25
N LEU A 333 -16.70 35.36 9.59
CA LEU A 333 -15.45 34.60 9.79
C LEU A 333 -14.77 34.87 11.14
N SER A 334 -15.17 35.91 11.88
CA SER A 334 -14.67 36.16 13.23
C SER A 334 -15.41 35.33 14.30
N SER A 335 -16.55 34.74 13.94
CA SER A 335 -17.40 33.97 14.84
C SER A 335 -17.38 32.48 14.48
N ARG A 336 -16.72 31.66 15.31
CA ARG A 336 -16.74 30.20 15.15
C ARG A 336 -18.16 29.64 15.06
N ALA A 337 -19.05 30.16 15.90
CA ALA A 337 -20.46 29.77 15.88
C ALA A 337 -21.15 30.13 14.56
N SER A 338 -20.80 31.26 13.93
CA SER A 338 -21.32 31.60 12.58
C SER A 338 -20.82 30.62 11.52
N ILE A 339 -19.53 30.30 11.54
CA ILE A 339 -18.93 29.34 10.59
C ILE A 339 -19.61 27.98 10.72
N ASP A 340 -19.72 27.44 11.93
CA ASP A 340 -20.27 26.10 12.17
C ASP A 340 -21.77 26.00 11.89
N ARG A 341 -22.54 27.06 12.16
CA ARG A 341 -23.97 27.10 11.79
C ARG A 341 -24.15 27.04 10.29
N ALA A 342 -23.38 27.84 9.55
CA ALA A 342 -23.44 27.85 8.09
C ALA A 342 -22.95 26.53 7.51
N ASP A 343 -21.87 25.97 8.04
CA ASP A 343 -21.34 24.66 7.65
C ASP A 343 -22.43 23.57 7.73
N ARG A 344 -23.08 23.41 8.90
CA ARG A 344 -24.18 22.45 9.06
C ARG A 344 -25.33 22.67 8.08
N ALA A 345 -25.69 23.92 7.80
CA ALA A 345 -26.78 24.24 6.89
C ALA A 345 -26.44 23.90 5.42
N PHE A 346 -25.19 24.11 5.00
CA PHE A 346 -24.73 23.75 3.66
C PHE A 346 -24.47 22.24 3.53
N GLN A 347 -23.96 21.60 4.59
CA GLN A 347 -23.80 20.15 4.63
C GLN A 347 -25.14 19.43 4.47
N ALA A 348 -26.21 19.89 5.14
CA ALA A 348 -27.54 19.31 4.96
C ALA A 348 -28.02 19.36 3.49
N LYS A 349 -27.64 20.39 2.73
CA LYS A 349 -27.92 20.47 1.29
C LYS A 349 -27.09 19.46 0.49
N GLN A 350 -25.81 19.31 0.83
CA GLN A 350 -24.94 18.29 0.24
C GLN A 350 -25.51 16.88 0.49
N ASP A 351 -25.91 16.57 1.72
CA ASP A 351 -26.50 15.29 2.11
C ASP A 351 -27.80 15.01 1.35
N ALA A 352 -28.70 16.00 1.26
CA ALA A 352 -29.95 15.88 0.52
C ALA A 352 -29.71 15.66 -0.98
N ALA A 353 -28.68 16.29 -1.56
CA ALA A 353 -28.30 16.06 -2.94
C ALA A 353 -27.77 14.64 -3.16
N TRP A 354 -26.89 14.14 -2.27
CA TRP A 354 -26.35 12.79 -2.35
C TRP A 354 -27.41 11.70 -2.12
N ALA A 355 -28.39 11.93 -1.24
CA ALA A 355 -29.48 10.98 -1.03
C ALA A 355 -30.33 10.75 -2.29
N LYS A 356 -30.42 11.74 -3.19
CA LYS A 356 -31.17 11.64 -4.46
C LYS A 356 -30.44 10.84 -5.54
N THR A 357 -29.14 10.60 -5.37
CA THR A 357 -28.31 9.89 -6.36
C THR A 357 -28.06 8.42 -5.98
N ARG A 358 -28.68 7.92 -4.91
CA ARG A 358 -28.63 6.51 -4.49
C ARG A 358 -29.90 5.79 -4.90
#